data_AF-A0A8J9X8S7-F1
#
_entry.id   AF-A0A8J9X8S7-F1
#
_cell.length_a   1.000
_cell.length_b   1.000
_cell.length_c   1.000
_cell.angle_alpha   90.00
_cell.angle_beta   90.00
_cell.angle_gamma   90.00
#
_symmetry.space_group_name_H-M   'P 1'
#
loop_
_entity.id
_entity.type
_entity.pdbx_description
1 polymer ?
#
loop_
_entity_poly.entity_id
_entity_poly.type
_entity_poly.pdbx_seq_one_letter_code
_entity_poly.pdbx_strand_id
1 'polypeptide(L)'
;MRHMQPSLTMDTGIHVFEDPKVALENLNRIEESPLSVKSMSTASLESSPSVVSLGSRPISFSMEDHMPPIDIAQVKLSYKSAMQLLVTKFSKEEQSTELFEMATRLGRELQRSGRDEEALAYFRKALFMKNKTITEEPRRVQKMFAGILFDIGVIHERAKRHVDNLNQVKALQAFQMCLDFRLLVFGTDHPSVASAFFNLASVHATLGDLESAENLLLEALAILQFNCPQKSHLRHVWIALGKVQKSLGEVAESKSSLEEASSLGTDFLS
;
A
#
# COMPACT_ATOMS: atom_id res chain seq x y z
N MET A 1 32.52 -18.54 15.60
CA MET A 1 31.60 -18.81 14.47
C MET A 1 30.43 -19.63 15.01
N ARG A 2 29.34 -18.96 15.38
CA ARG A 2 28.06 -19.60 15.72
C ARG A 2 27.06 -19.11 14.70
N HIS A 3 26.59 -20.04 13.86
CA HIS A 3 25.39 -19.85 13.06
C HIS A 3 24.22 -19.62 14.02
N MET A 4 23.68 -18.40 14.04
CA MET A 4 22.33 -18.17 14.52
C MET A 4 21.44 -18.02 13.29
N GLN A 5 20.62 -19.03 13.03
CA GLN A 5 19.38 -18.82 12.29
C GLN A 5 18.43 -18.07 13.24
N PRO A 6 17.79 -16.97 12.82
CA PRO A 6 16.68 -16.42 13.58
C PRO A 6 15.45 -17.28 13.27
N SER A 7 15.15 -18.20 14.18
CA SER A 7 13.79 -18.73 14.35
C SER A 7 12.97 -17.67 15.09
N LEU A 8 12.22 -16.85 14.35
CA LEU A 8 11.14 -16.03 14.92
C LEU A 8 9.83 -16.45 14.26
N THR A 9 9.18 -17.45 14.84
CA THR A 9 7.71 -17.49 14.82
C THR A 9 7.25 -16.40 15.79
N MET A 10 6.98 -15.20 15.28
CA MET A 10 6.23 -14.20 16.02
C MET A 10 4.79 -14.20 15.52
N ASP A 11 3.89 -14.45 16.48
CA ASP A 11 2.46 -14.33 16.36
C ASP A 11 2.12 -12.83 16.26
N THR A 12 2.23 -12.27 15.05
CA THR A 12 2.13 -10.83 14.81
C THR A 12 0.68 -10.30 14.85
N GLY A 13 -0.31 -11.13 15.16
CA GLY A 13 -1.73 -10.75 14.98
C GLY A 13 -2.10 -10.38 13.54
N ILE A 14 -1.17 -10.57 12.59
CA ILE A 14 -1.39 -10.36 11.16
C ILE A 14 -2.11 -11.61 10.68
N HIS A 15 -3.43 -11.53 10.62
CA HIS A 15 -4.21 -12.49 9.86
C HIS A 15 -3.79 -12.34 8.39
N VAL A 16 -2.85 -13.18 7.95
CA VAL A 16 -2.73 -13.53 6.54
C VAL A 16 -4.14 -13.95 6.13
N PHE A 17 -4.78 -13.19 5.25
CA PHE A 17 -6.06 -13.65 4.72
C PHE A 17 -5.80 -14.98 4.02
N GLU A 18 -6.30 -16.07 4.62
CA GLU A 18 -6.11 -17.43 4.08
C GLU A 18 -6.69 -17.59 2.67
N ASP A 19 -7.59 -16.69 2.25
CA ASP A 19 -8.05 -16.58 0.87
C ASP A 19 -8.04 -15.12 0.36
N PRO A 20 -7.13 -14.77 -0.57
CA PRO A 20 -7.11 -13.49 -1.27
C PRO A 20 -8.44 -13.12 -1.94
N LYS A 21 -9.28 -14.12 -2.29
CA LYS A 21 -10.61 -13.91 -2.88
C LYS A 21 -11.58 -13.32 -1.87
N VAL A 22 -11.60 -13.83 -0.64
CA VAL A 22 -12.46 -13.32 0.45
C VAL A 22 -12.03 -11.92 0.84
N ALA A 23 -10.73 -11.66 0.90
CA ALA A 23 -10.18 -10.32 1.17
C ALA A 23 -10.62 -9.31 0.10
N LEU A 24 -10.54 -9.69 -1.18
CA LEU A 24 -10.95 -8.83 -2.29
C LEU A 24 -12.47 -8.63 -2.38
N GLU A 25 -13.26 -9.67 -2.10
CA GLU A 25 -14.72 -9.55 -2.00
C GLU A 25 -15.12 -8.61 -0.87
N ASN A 26 -14.42 -8.64 0.27
CA ASN A 26 -14.65 -7.73 1.38
C ASN A 26 -14.27 -6.29 1.02
N LEU A 27 -13.14 -6.08 0.32
CA LEU A 27 -12.76 -4.75 -0.20
C LEU A 27 -13.85 -4.18 -1.12
N ASN A 28 -14.33 -4.98 -2.09
CA ASN A 28 -15.38 -4.58 -3.02
C ASN A 28 -16.72 -4.30 -2.29
N ARG A 29 -17.10 -5.12 -1.30
CA ARG A 29 -18.34 -4.93 -0.51
C ARG A 29 -18.34 -3.64 0.30
N ILE A 30 -17.22 -3.29 0.92
CA ILE A 30 -17.08 -2.06 1.74
C ILE A 30 -17.04 -0.82 0.84
N GLU A 31 -16.56 -0.99 -0.39
CA GLU A 31 -16.60 0.04 -1.40
C GLU A 31 -17.99 0.27 -2.02
N GLU A 32 -18.88 -0.72 -1.98
CA GLU A 32 -20.26 -0.65 -2.48
C GLU A 32 -21.32 -0.35 -1.41
N SER A 33 -20.99 -0.48 -0.11
CA SER A 33 -21.96 -0.33 0.99
C SER A 33 -21.63 0.87 1.91
N PRO A 34 -22.54 1.86 2.04
CA PRO A 34 -22.38 2.93 3.03
C PRO A 34 -22.57 2.49 4.50
N LEU A 35 -22.94 1.23 4.78
CA LEU A 35 -23.59 0.85 6.05
C LEU A 35 -23.18 -0.49 6.70
N SER A 36 -22.14 -1.20 6.24
CA SER A 36 -21.81 -2.54 6.81
C SER A 36 -20.63 -2.61 7.78
N VAL A 37 -20.10 -1.49 8.25
CA VAL A 37 -19.05 -1.49 9.31
C VAL A 37 -19.71 -1.47 10.70
N LYS A 38 -20.41 -2.55 11.05
CA LYS A 38 -20.90 -2.79 12.43
C LYS A 38 -20.29 -4.03 13.09
N SER A 39 -19.38 -4.75 12.43
CA SER A 39 -18.81 -6.00 12.95
C SER A 39 -17.29 -6.02 13.14
N MET A 40 -16.56 -4.97 12.77
CA MET A 40 -15.17 -4.81 13.22
C MET A 40 -15.18 -3.99 14.51
N SER A 41 -15.23 -4.70 15.64
CA SER A 41 -14.91 -4.26 17.00
C SER A 41 -14.81 -2.74 17.19
N THR A 42 -15.94 -2.06 17.34
CA THR A 42 -16.04 -0.66 17.78
C THR A 42 -15.79 -0.50 19.28
N ALA A 43 -15.39 -1.57 19.98
CA ALA A 43 -15.29 -1.59 21.44
C ALA A 43 -14.02 -0.96 22.02
N SER A 44 -13.05 -0.55 21.19
CA SER A 44 -11.78 0.04 21.65
C SER A 44 -11.51 1.46 21.13
N LEU A 45 -12.45 2.08 20.40
CA LEU A 45 -12.24 3.35 19.69
C LEU A 45 -12.86 4.58 20.38
N GLU A 46 -13.33 4.45 21.62
CA GLU A 46 -13.82 5.56 22.44
C GLU A 46 -12.76 6.07 23.42
N SER A 47 -11.70 6.69 22.87
CA SER A 47 -10.95 7.79 23.48
C SER A 47 -9.85 8.17 22.48
N SER A 48 -10.11 9.09 21.55
CA SER A 48 -9.12 9.47 20.54
C SER A 48 -7.87 10.06 21.20
N PRO A 49 -6.71 9.37 21.17
CA PRO A 49 -5.45 10.00 21.46
C PRO A 49 -5.13 10.99 20.33
N SER A 50 -4.22 11.93 20.59
CA SER A 50 -3.70 12.90 19.62
C SER A 50 -3.43 12.28 18.25
N VAL A 51 -4.24 12.64 17.24
CA VAL A 51 -4.06 12.19 15.85
C VAL A 51 -2.68 12.65 15.35
N VAL A 52 -1.81 11.69 15.02
CA VAL A 52 -0.46 11.99 14.51
C VAL A 52 -0.47 11.92 13.00
N SER A 53 -0.36 13.07 12.34
CA SER A 53 -0.06 13.11 10.92
C SER A 53 1.44 12.92 10.70
N LEU A 54 1.83 11.83 10.06
CA LEU A 54 3.23 11.61 9.69
C LEU A 54 3.70 12.58 8.59
N GLY A 55 2.78 13.34 7.96
CA GLY A 55 3.08 14.44 7.05
C GLY A 55 3.90 14.05 5.81
N SER A 56 3.91 12.76 5.46
CA SER A 56 4.81 12.21 4.44
C SER A 56 4.01 11.77 3.23
N ARG A 57 4.51 12.07 2.02
CA ARG A 57 4.00 11.42 0.81
C ARG A 57 4.13 9.89 0.98
N PRO A 58 3.18 9.09 0.47
CA PRO A 58 3.31 7.65 0.47
C PRO A 58 4.69 7.24 -0.05
N ILE A 59 5.41 6.38 0.67
CA ILE A 59 6.64 5.79 0.15
C ILE A 59 6.24 4.74 -0.88
N SER A 60 6.76 4.83 -2.10
CA SER A 60 6.61 3.82 -3.14
C SER A 60 7.97 3.50 -3.74
N PHE A 61 8.21 2.23 -4.05
CA PHE A 61 9.43 1.75 -4.72
C PHE A 61 9.14 1.28 -6.16
N SER A 62 8.01 1.69 -6.74
CA SER A 62 7.68 1.35 -8.12
C SER A 62 8.53 2.17 -9.09
N MET A 63 9.11 1.54 -10.11
CA MET A 63 9.85 2.24 -11.18
C MET A 63 8.97 3.10 -12.10
N GLU A 64 7.65 3.17 -11.89
CA GLU A 64 6.72 3.75 -12.85
C GLU A 64 6.47 5.26 -12.70
N ASP A 65 7.27 5.96 -11.87
CA ASP A 65 7.06 7.38 -11.54
C ASP A 65 7.44 8.38 -12.65
N HIS A 66 7.88 7.91 -13.82
CA HIS A 66 8.18 8.76 -14.96
C HIS A 66 7.65 8.20 -16.28
N MET A 67 6.32 8.20 -16.47
CA MET A 67 5.74 8.25 -17.81
C MET A 67 5.30 9.68 -18.11
N PRO A 68 5.50 10.20 -19.34
CA PRO A 68 5.00 11.49 -19.74
C PRO A 68 3.47 11.52 -19.60
N PRO A 69 2.86 12.68 -19.30
CA PRO A 69 1.41 12.80 -19.21
C PRO A 69 0.79 12.27 -20.51
N ILE A 70 -0.07 11.27 -20.39
CA ILE A 70 -0.73 10.65 -21.53
C ILE A 70 -2.12 11.27 -21.64
N ASP A 71 -2.56 11.59 -22.86
CA ASP A 71 -3.93 12.04 -23.09
C ASP A 71 -4.91 10.95 -22.61
N ILE A 72 -5.61 11.21 -21.51
CA ILE A 72 -6.58 10.30 -20.90
C ILE A 72 -7.67 9.89 -21.90
N ALA A 73 -8.08 10.80 -22.79
CA ALA A 73 -9.07 10.49 -23.82
C ALA A 73 -8.49 9.46 -24.81
N GLN A 74 -7.22 9.63 -25.20
CA GLN A 74 -6.50 8.68 -26.04
C GLN A 74 -6.29 7.33 -25.34
N VAL A 75 -5.99 7.29 -24.03
CA VAL A 75 -5.86 6.04 -23.27
C VAL A 75 -7.20 5.33 -23.15
N LYS A 76 -8.28 6.05 -22.85
CA LYS A 76 -9.65 5.49 -22.80
C LYS A 76 -10.10 4.97 -24.17
N LEU A 77 -9.79 5.69 -25.24
CA LEU A 77 -10.08 5.26 -26.61
C LEU A 77 -9.29 4.00 -26.95
N SER A 78 -8.00 3.97 -26.64
CA SER A 78 -7.12 2.81 -26.85
C SER A 78 -7.60 1.59 -26.07
N TYR A 79 -8.04 1.76 -24.81
CA TYR A 79 -8.65 0.72 -23.99
C TYR A 79 -9.94 0.20 -24.63
N LYS A 80 -10.83 1.08 -25.09
CA LYS A 80 -12.09 0.71 -25.76
C LYS A 80 -11.84 -0.04 -27.07
N SER A 81 -10.90 0.43 -27.88
CA SER A 81 -10.49 -0.24 -29.13
C SER A 81 -9.84 -1.59 -28.85
N ALA A 82 -8.99 -1.69 -27.82
CA ALA A 82 -8.41 -2.95 -27.39
C ALA A 82 -9.48 -3.94 -26.93
N MET A 83 -10.45 -3.53 -26.11
CA MET A 83 -11.59 -4.36 -25.74
C MET A 83 -12.34 -4.91 -26.96
N GLN A 84 -12.53 -4.10 -28.01
CA GLN A 84 -13.19 -4.54 -29.25
C GLN A 84 -12.33 -5.50 -30.07
N LEU A 85 -11.03 -5.26 -30.17
CA LEU A 85 -10.09 -6.09 -30.95
C LEU A 85 -9.81 -7.43 -30.26
N LEU A 86 -9.65 -7.42 -28.94
CA LEU A 86 -9.30 -8.58 -28.13
C LEU A 86 -10.34 -9.70 -28.27
N VAL A 87 -11.63 -9.36 -28.41
CA VAL A 87 -12.74 -10.31 -28.66
C VAL A 87 -12.51 -11.16 -29.91
N THR A 88 -11.71 -10.71 -30.87
CA THR A 88 -11.58 -11.34 -32.20
C THR A 88 -10.27 -12.08 -32.46
N LYS A 89 -9.20 -11.84 -31.68
CA LYS A 89 -7.83 -12.28 -32.04
C LYS A 89 -7.07 -13.11 -31.01
N PHE A 90 -7.49 -13.12 -29.74
CA PHE A 90 -6.70 -13.70 -28.66
C PHE A 90 -7.48 -14.79 -27.91
N SER A 91 -6.77 -15.68 -27.22
CA SER A 91 -7.42 -16.63 -26.29
C SER A 91 -8.07 -15.88 -25.10
N LYS A 92 -9.08 -16.46 -24.46
CA LYS A 92 -9.77 -15.81 -23.31
C LYS A 92 -8.81 -15.40 -22.18
N GLU A 93 -7.72 -16.16 -22.02
CA GLU A 93 -6.70 -15.93 -20.99
C GLU A 93 -5.78 -14.75 -21.37
N GLU A 94 -5.28 -14.71 -22.60
CA GLU A 94 -4.49 -13.58 -23.13
C GLU A 94 -5.29 -12.28 -23.13
N GLN A 95 -6.58 -12.33 -23.50
CA GLN A 95 -7.48 -11.17 -23.42
C GLN A 95 -7.56 -10.63 -21.98
N SER A 96 -7.64 -11.53 -20.99
CA SER A 96 -7.75 -11.15 -19.57
C SER A 96 -6.48 -10.44 -19.08
N THR A 97 -5.29 -10.91 -19.48
CA THR A 97 -4.01 -10.29 -19.08
C THR A 97 -3.81 -8.91 -19.69
N GLU A 98 -4.05 -8.76 -21.00
CA GLU A 98 -3.91 -7.46 -21.66
C GLU A 98 -4.90 -6.42 -21.10
N LEU A 99 -6.16 -6.82 -20.88
CA LEU A 99 -7.17 -5.94 -20.28
C LEU A 99 -6.82 -5.54 -18.84
N PHE A 100 -6.30 -6.47 -18.04
CA PHE A 100 -5.82 -6.21 -16.69
C PHE A 100 -4.75 -5.10 -16.69
N GLU A 101 -3.76 -5.22 -17.57
CA GLU A 101 -2.64 -4.27 -17.62
C GLU A 101 -3.07 -2.90 -18.11
N MET A 102 -3.92 -2.85 -19.13
CA MET A 102 -4.42 -1.58 -19.64
C MET A 102 -5.32 -0.89 -18.62
N ALA A 103 -6.19 -1.62 -17.92
CA ALA A 103 -7.01 -1.07 -16.84
C ALA A 103 -6.13 -0.53 -15.69
N THR A 104 -5.05 -1.24 -15.35
CA THR A 104 -4.07 -0.79 -14.35
C THR A 104 -3.41 0.53 -14.75
N ARG A 105 -2.91 0.63 -16.00
CA ARG A 105 -2.28 1.84 -16.51
C ARG A 105 -3.25 3.03 -16.53
N LEU A 106 -4.48 2.80 -16.98
CA LEU A 106 -5.52 3.84 -17.02
C LEU A 106 -5.91 4.29 -15.61
N GLY A 107 -6.03 3.37 -14.65
CA GLY A 107 -6.27 3.69 -13.24
C GLY A 107 -5.21 4.63 -12.67
N ARG A 108 -3.92 4.31 -12.89
CA ARG A 108 -2.80 5.17 -12.45
C ARG A 108 -2.81 6.55 -13.10
N GLU A 109 -3.13 6.64 -14.39
CA GLU A 109 -3.17 7.94 -15.07
C GLU A 109 -4.34 8.82 -14.58
N LEU A 110 -5.49 8.20 -14.32
CA LEU A 110 -6.63 8.87 -13.71
C LEU A 110 -6.30 9.37 -12.30
N GLN A 111 -5.62 8.56 -11.49
CA GLN A 111 -5.14 8.93 -10.16
C GLN A 111 -4.16 10.11 -10.21
N ARG A 112 -3.20 10.10 -11.14
CA ARG A 112 -2.27 11.24 -11.36
C ARG A 112 -2.99 12.53 -11.73
N SER A 113 -4.11 12.39 -12.44
CA SER A 113 -4.98 13.50 -12.85
C SER A 113 -5.99 13.92 -11.76
N GLY A 114 -5.92 13.33 -10.56
CA GLY A 114 -6.82 13.62 -9.44
C GLY A 114 -8.24 13.06 -9.59
N ARG A 115 -8.47 12.16 -10.54
CA ARG A 115 -9.77 11.51 -10.80
C ARG A 115 -9.87 10.19 -10.05
N ASP A 116 -9.76 10.26 -8.73
CA ASP A 116 -9.61 9.11 -7.84
C ASP A 116 -10.78 8.11 -7.93
N GLU A 117 -12.03 8.58 -8.00
CA GLU A 117 -13.21 7.71 -8.15
C GLU A 117 -13.17 6.87 -9.45
N GLU A 118 -12.74 7.48 -10.55
CA GLU A 118 -12.60 6.75 -11.81
C GLU A 118 -11.40 5.80 -11.77
N ALA A 119 -10.31 6.20 -11.11
CA ALA A 119 -9.15 5.33 -10.91
C ALA A 119 -9.54 4.06 -10.15
N LEU A 120 -10.26 4.21 -9.02
CA LEU A 120 -10.79 3.09 -8.24
C LEU A 120 -11.65 2.16 -9.11
N ALA A 121 -12.52 2.70 -9.97
CA ALA A 121 -13.34 1.89 -10.86
C ALA A 121 -12.52 1.03 -11.83
N TYR A 122 -11.41 1.54 -12.37
CA TYR A 122 -10.52 0.76 -13.25
C TYR A 122 -9.66 -0.23 -12.47
N PHE A 123 -9.20 0.13 -11.27
CA PHE A 123 -8.49 -0.79 -10.39
C PHE A 123 -9.35 -1.98 -9.97
N ARG A 124 -10.63 -1.77 -9.63
CA ARG A 124 -11.59 -2.86 -9.36
C ARG A 124 -11.76 -3.79 -10.55
N LYS A 125 -11.91 -3.22 -11.75
CA LYS A 125 -12.01 -4.01 -12.99
C LYS A 125 -10.77 -4.89 -13.19
N ALA A 126 -9.58 -4.32 -13.00
CA ALA A 126 -8.33 -5.06 -13.10
C ALA A 126 -8.28 -6.20 -12.05
N LEU A 127 -8.47 -5.89 -10.77
CA LEU A 127 -8.45 -6.90 -9.71
C LEU A 127 -9.48 -8.02 -9.97
N PHE A 128 -10.68 -7.68 -10.44
CA PHE A 128 -11.72 -8.65 -10.78
C PHE A 128 -11.31 -9.61 -11.91
N MET A 129 -10.55 -9.14 -12.91
CA MET A 129 -10.11 -9.99 -14.02
C MET A 129 -9.16 -11.11 -13.57
N LYS A 130 -8.35 -10.84 -12.54
CA LYS A 130 -7.25 -11.72 -12.12
C LYS A 130 -7.41 -12.34 -10.74
N ASN A 131 -8.40 -11.93 -9.95
CA ASN A 131 -8.56 -12.38 -8.56
C ASN A 131 -8.51 -13.90 -8.36
N LYS A 132 -9.11 -14.67 -9.27
CA LYS A 132 -9.21 -16.13 -9.17
C LYS A 132 -7.98 -16.87 -9.68
N THR A 133 -7.22 -16.26 -10.57
CA THR A 133 -6.07 -16.87 -11.25
C THR A 133 -4.75 -16.28 -10.80
N ILE A 134 -4.74 -15.27 -9.91
CA ILE A 134 -3.55 -14.46 -9.64
C ILE A 134 -2.33 -15.27 -9.20
N THR A 135 -2.51 -16.38 -8.49
CA THR A 135 -1.42 -17.27 -8.07
C THR A 135 -0.77 -18.03 -9.22
N GLU A 136 -1.48 -18.20 -10.33
CA GLU A 136 -1.04 -18.89 -11.55
C GLU A 136 -0.49 -17.92 -12.60
N GLU A 137 -0.76 -16.62 -12.46
CA GLU A 137 -0.30 -15.60 -13.40
C GLU A 137 1.22 -15.40 -13.36
N PRO A 138 1.83 -14.91 -14.45
CA PRO A 138 3.23 -14.53 -14.46
C PRO A 138 3.57 -13.54 -13.33
N ARG A 139 4.78 -13.66 -12.76
CA ARG A 139 5.22 -12.83 -11.62
C ARG A 139 5.05 -11.33 -11.87
N ARG A 140 5.16 -10.86 -13.12
CA ARG A 140 4.89 -9.45 -13.47
C ARG A 140 3.45 -9.02 -13.16
N VAL A 141 2.46 -9.84 -13.51
CA VAL A 141 1.04 -9.59 -13.26
C VAL A 141 0.77 -9.60 -11.76
N GLN A 142 1.36 -10.55 -11.02
CA GLN A 142 1.28 -10.58 -9.55
C GLN A 142 1.82 -9.31 -8.89
N LYS A 143 2.98 -8.81 -9.37
CA LYS A 143 3.55 -7.53 -8.91
C LYS A 143 2.63 -6.35 -9.20
N MET A 144 2.02 -6.30 -10.39
CA MET A 144 1.07 -5.27 -10.75
C MET A 144 -0.19 -5.33 -9.87
N PHE A 145 -0.69 -6.52 -9.57
CA PHE A 145 -1.85 -6.73 -8.69
C PHE A 145 -1.58 -6.19 -7.28
N ALA A 146 -0.41 -6.49 -6.71
CA ALA A 146 0.04 -5.90 -5.44
C ALA A 146 0.18 -4.37 -5.52
N GLY A 147 0.63 -3.85 -6.67
CA GLY A 147 0.70 -2.42 -6.95
C GLY A 147 -0.67 -1.75 -6.97
N ILE A 148 -1.69 -2.38 -7.53
CA ILE A 148 -3.06 -1.85 -7.55
C ILE A 148 -3.62 -1.74 -6.13
N LEU A 149 -3.41 -2.75 -5.29
CA LEU A 149 -3.84 -2.72 -3.87
C LEU A 149 -3.18 -1.55 -3.12
N PHE A 150 -1.90 -1.31 -3.38
CA PHE A 150 -1.20 -0.14 -2.86
C PHE A 150 -1.83 1.17 -3.33
N ASP A 151 -2.10 1.30 -4.63
CA ASP A 151 -2.66 2.51 -5.22
C ASP A 151 -4.06 2.83 -4.66
N ILE A 152 -4.89 1.79 -4.44
CA ILE A 152 -6.19 1.90 -3.76
C ILE A 152 -6.02 2.40 -2.32
N GLY A 153 -5.08 1.83 -1.55
CA GLY A 153 -4.80 2.26 -0.19
C GLY A 153 -4.39 3.72 -0.10
N VAL A 154 -3.55 4.19 -1.04
CA VAL A 154 -3.13 5.59 -1.16
C VAL A 154 -4.31 6.51 -1.47
N ILE A 155 -5.23 6.11 -2.36
CA ILE A 155 -6.42 6.91 -2.67
C ILE A 155 -7.27 7.10 -1.40
N HIS A 156 -7.56 6.02 -0.68
CA HIS A 156 -8.39 6.08 0.52
C HIS A 156 -7.71 6.83 1.67
N GLU A 157 -6.40 6.70 1.84
CA GLU A 157 -5.62 7.46 2.83
C GLU A 157 -5.62 8.97 2.54
N ARG A 158 -5.57 9.37 1.27
CA ARG A 158 -5.65 10.78 0.86
C ARG A 158 -7.05 11.35 0.97
N ALA A 159 -8.08 10.51 0.84
CA ALA A 159 -9.49 10.88 0.94
C ALA A 159 -9.97 11.23 2.37
N LYS A 160 -9.05 11.60 3.28
CA LYS A 160 -9.24 12.10 4.66
C LYS A 160 -10.22 13.28 4.84
N ARG A 161 -10.94 13.70 3.79
CA ARG A 161 -11.89 14.83 3.81
C ARG A 161 -13.25 14.49 4.43
N HIS A 162 -13.55 13.24 4.75
CA HIS A 162 -14.81 12.88 5.40
C HIS A 162 -14.57 12.41 6.82
N VAL A 163 -15.40 12.93 7.73
CA VAL A 163 -15.41 12.71 9.19
C VAL A 163 -15.69 11.25 9.57
N ASP A 164 -15.90 10.37 8.58
CA ASP A 164 -16.22 8.98 8.78
C ASP A 164 -14.96 8.12 8.62
N ASN A 165 -14.64 7.32 9.65
CA ASN A 165 -13.52 6.37 9.70
C ASN A 165 -13.52 5.31 8.57
N LEU A 166 -14.53 5.31 7.69
CA LEU A 166 -14.68 4.37 6.58
C LEU A 166 -13.49 4.37 5.63
N ASN A 167 -12.96 5.56 5.28
CA ASN A 167 -11.80 5.64 4.38
C ASN A 167 -10.52 5.11 5.04
N GLN A 168 -10.38 5.26 6.36
CA GLN A 168 -9.25 4.67 7.09
C GLN A 168 -9.33 3.14 7.11
N VAL A 169 -10.52 2.57 7.33
CA VAL A 169 -10.74 1.12 7.27
C VAL A 169 -10.41 0.58 5.87
N LYS A 170 -10.87 1.25 4.81
CA LYS A 170 -10.55 0.88 3.42
C LYS A 170 -9.04 0.95 3.14
N ALA A 171 -8.36 1.99 3.64
CA ALA A 171 -6.91 2.13 3.51
C ALA A 171 -6.16 1.00 4.24
N LEU A 172 -6.54 0.69 5.49
CA LEU A 172 -5.97 -0.44 6.25
C LEU A 172 -6.08 -1.74 5.48
N GLN A 173 -7.28 -2.07 5.00
CA GLN A 173 -7.50 -3.33 4.28
C GLN A 173 -6.69 -3.40 2.98
N ALA A 174 -6.69 -2.32 2.19
CA ALA A 174 -5.94 -2.28 0.94
C ALA A 174 -4.42 -2.42 1.18
N PHE A 175 -3.89 -1.74 2.20
CA PHE A 175 -2.46 -1.87 2.54
C PHE A 175 -2.10 -3.21 3.18
N GLN A 176 -3.00 -3.83 3.95
CA GLN A 176 -2.78 -5.17 4.51
C GLN A 176 -2.73 -6.22 3.40
N MET A 177 -3.70 -6.19 2.48
CA MET A 177 -3.68 -7.07 1.32
C MET A 177 -2.45 -6.83 0.44
N CYS A 178 -2.03 -5.57 0.29
CA CYS A 178 -0.80 -5.23 -0.41
C CYS A 178 0.43 -5.84 0.28
N LEU A 179 0.53 -5.76 1.61
CA LEU A 179 1.61 -6.37 2.38
C LEU A 179 1.65 -7.87 2.15
N ASP A 180 0.52 -8.57 2.31
CA ASP A 180 0.42 -10.02 2.13
C ASP A 180 0.88 -10.45 0.73
N PHE A 181 0.39 -9.76 -0.31
CA PHE A 181 0.81 -10.04 -1.69
C PHE A 181 2.28 -9.70 -1.93
N ARG A 182 2.80 -8.62 -1.34
CA ARG A 182 4.20 -8.25 -1.53
C ARG A 182 5.14 -9.23 -0.85
N LEU A 183 4.78 -9.74 0.33
CA LEU A 183 5.51 -10.82 1.00
C LEU A 183 5.57 -12.07 0.11
N LEU A 184 4.43 -12.49 -0.46
CA LEU A 184 4.35 -13.64 -1.36
C LEU A 184 5.20 -13.45 -2.63
N VAL A 185 5.08 -12.28 -3.27
CA VAL A 185 5.63 -12.04 -4.61
C VAL A 185 7.10 -11.65 -4.58
N PHE A 186 7.53 -10.88 -3.58
CA PHE A 186 8.88 -10.32 -3.51
C PHE A 186 9.77 -10.98 -2.45
N GLY A 187 9.20 -11.64 -1.44
CA GLY A 187 9.92 -12.10 -0.25
C GLY A 187 10.02 -11.02 0.83
N THR A 188 10.43 -11.41 2.04
CA THR A 188 10.40 -10.58 3.25
C THR A 188 11.30 -9.35 3.19
N ASP A 189 12.44 -9.44 2.50
CA ASP A 189 13.51 -8.44 2.59
C ASP A 189 13.44 -7.38 1.47
N HIS A 190 12.39 -7.40 0.65
CA HIS A 190 12.29 -6.52 -0.50
C HIS A 190 11.82 -5.12 -0.10
N PRO A 191 12.40 -4.02 -0.63
CA PRO A 191 11.98 -2.65 -0.29
C PRO A 191 10.48 -2.35 -0.50
N SER A 192 9.83 -3.01 -1.46
CA SER A 192 8.37 -2.90 -1.62
C SER A 192 7.57 -3.42 -0.42
N VAL A 193 8.07 -4.41 0.32
CA VAL A 193 7.45 -4.87 1.58
C VAL A 193 7.57 -3.76 2.63
N ALA A 194 8.76 -3.17 2.76
CA ALA A 194 8.97 -2.04 3.68
C ALA A 194 8.03 -0.85 3.41
N SER A 195 7.73 -0.54 2.14
CA SER A 195 6.76 0.51 1.87
C SER A 195 5.33 0.14 2.24
N ALA A 196 4.93 -1.14 2.17
CA ALA A 196 3.61 -1.54 2.67
C ALA A 196 3.53 -1.35 4.19
N PHE A 197 4.56 -1.77 4.93
CA PHE A 197 4.68 -1.54 6.37
C PHE A 197 4.59 -0.06 6.74
N PHE A 198 5.36 0.81 6.07
CA PHE A 198 5.32 2.26 6.33
C PHE A 198 3.93 2.86 6.12
N ASN A 199 3.23 2.47 5.05
CA ASN A 199 1.92 3.04 4.77
C ASN A 199 0.84 2.49 5.71
N LEU A 200 0.92 1.22 6.14
CA LEU A 200 0.09 0.70 7.24
C LEU A 200 0.33 1.51 8.53
N ALA A 201 1.59 1.74 8.90
CA ALA A 201 1.94 2.53 10.08
C ALA A 201 1.34 3.93 10.03
N SER A 202 1.34 4.57 8.86
CA SER A 202 0.71 5.87 8.65
C SER A 202 -0.79 5.85 8.95
N VAL A 203 -1.49 4.79 8.55
CA VAL A 203 -2.93 4.68 8.83
C VAL A 203 -3.17 4.41 10.32
N HIS A 204 -2.40 3.50 10.95
CA HIS A 204 -2.47 3.27 12.41
C HIS A 204 -2.20 4.54 13.23
N ALA A 205 -1.17 5.32 12.86
CA ALA A 205 -0.86 6.59 13.50
C ALA A 205 -2.02 7.62 13.38
N THR A 206 -2.74 7.61 12.25
CA THR A 206 -3.92 8.48 12.07
C THR A 206 -5.14 8.01 12.85
N LEU A 207 -5.20 6.72 13.19
CA LEU A 207 -6.22 6.12 14.05
C LEU A 207 -5.88 6.26 15.54
N GLY A 208 -4.68 6.74 15.88
CA GLY A 208 -4.19 6.88 17.25
C GLY A 208 -3.59 5.59 17.84
N ASP A 209 -3.51 4.52 17.05
CA ASP A 209 -2.83 3.28 17.42
C ASP A 209 -1.32 3.43 17.20
N LEU A 210 -0.69 4.16 18.12
CA LEU A 210 0.71 4.56 18.02
C LEU A 210 1.68 3.39 18.24
N GLU A 211 1.33 2.42 19.09
CA GLU A 211 2.15 1.23 19.35
C GLU A 211 2.26 0.35 18.09
N SER A 212 1.13 0.08 17.42
CA SER A 212 1.16 -0.66 16.15
C SER A 212 1.92 0.13 15.07
N ALA A 213 1.72 1.45 15.02
CA ALA A 213 2.44 2.30 14.08
C ALA A 213 3.96 2.24 14.29
N GLU A 214 4.44 2.27 15.53
CA GLU A 214 5.86 2.13 15.85
C GLU A 214 6.41 0.78 15.40
N ASN A 215 5.75 -0.33 15.78
CA ASN A 215 6.20 -1.67 15.40
C ASN A 215 6.31 -1.83 13.88
N LEU A 216 5.31 -1.36 13.14
CA LEU A 216 5.32 -1.38 11.68
C LEU A 216 6.44 -0.51 11.08
N LEU A 217 6.79 0.62 11.70
CA LEU A 217 7.92 1.45 11.26
C LEU A 217 9.27 0.77 11.52
N LEU A 218 9.40 0.04 12.64
CA LEU A 218 10.59 -0.75 12.95
C LEU A 218 10.79 -1.88 11.93
N GLU A 219 9.73 -2.58 11.54
CA GLU A 219 9.78 -3.59 10.46
C GLU A 219 10.20 -2.98 9.11
N ALA A 220 9.65 -1.80 8.77
CA ALA A 220 10.07 -1.07 7.57
C ALA A 220 11.55 -0.66 7.63
N LEU A 221 12.04 -0.21 8.79
CA LEU A 221 13.46 0.16 8.98
C LEU A 221 14.37 -1.05 8.83
N ALA A 222 14.02 -2.19 9.46
CA ALA A 222 14.82 -3.41 9.40
C ALA A 222 15.09 -3.83 7.96
N ILE A 223 14.07 -3.77 7.09
CA ILE A 223 14.22 -4.09 5.67
C ILE A 223 15.09 -3.05 4.94
N LEU A 224 14.83 -1.76 5.17
CA LEU A 224 15.49 -0.69 4.42
C LEU A 224 16.95 -0.45 4.83
N GLN A 225 17.34 -0.75 6.06
CA GLN A 225 18.73 -0.62 6.51
C GLN A 225 19.70 -1.49 5.71
N PHE A 226 19.26 -2.68 5.28
CA PHE A 226 20.12 -3.62 4.55
C PHE A 226 19.89 -3.59 3.02
N ASN A 227 18.69 -3.20 2.56
CA ASN A 227 18.28 -3.43 1.17
C ASN A 227 17.91 -2.16 0.40
N CYS A 228 18.09 -0.96 0.95
CA CYS A 228 17.67 0.27 0.29
C CYS A 228 18.80 0.94 -0.53
N PRO A 229 18.65 1.08 -1.86
CA PRO A 229 19.58 1.86 -2.68
C PRO A 229 19.44 3.39 -2.50
N GLN A 230 18.32 3.87 -1.93
CA GLN A 230 18.05 5.31 -1.74
C GLN A 230 17.90 5.68 -0.26
N LYS A 231 18.89 6.41 0.29
CA LYS A 231 18.88 6.88 1.68
C LYS A 231 17.70 7.81 2.02
N SER A 232 17.07 8.43 1.02
CA SER A 232 15.91 9.32 1.18
C SER A 232 14.68 8.59 1.75
N HIS A 233 14.44 7.34 1.37
CA HIS A 233 13.33 6.55 1.93
C HIS A 233 13.59 6.16 3.37
N LEU A 234 14.82 5.73 3.68
CA LEU A 234 15.25 5.43 5.06
C LEU A 234 15.06 6.65 5.97
N ARG A 235 15.42 7.85 5.49
CA ARG A 235 15.17 9.12 6.18
C ARG A 235 13.69 9.36 6.49
N HIS A 236 12.79 9.12 5.53
CA HIS A 236 11.35 9.31 5.79
C HIS A 236 10.82 8.38 6.87
N VAL A 237 11.27 7.11 6.90
CA VAL A 237 10.86 6.17 7.95
C VAL A 237 11.37 6.60 9.32
N TRP A 238 12.63 7.05 9.43
CA TRP A 238 13.18 7.59 10.68
C TRP A 238 12.43 8.82 11.19
N ILE A 239 12.05 9.75 10.30
CA ILE A 239 11.23 10.92 10.66
C ILE A 239 9.87 10.48 11.18
N ALA A 240 9.23 9.51 10.52
CA ALA A 240 7.95 8.97 10.95
C ALA A 240 8.05 8.32 12.33
N LEU A 241 9.08 7.49 12.56
CA LEU A 241 9.32 6.84 13.84
C LEU A 241 9.51 7.86 14.96
N GLY A 242 10.37 8.85 14.74
CA GLY A 242 10.60 9.92 15.72
C GLY A 242 9.34 10.72 16.06
N LYS A 243 8.41 10.90 15.11
CA LYS A 243 7.11 11.53 15.36
C LYS A 243 6.19 10.66 16.20
N VAL A 244 6.12 9.35 15.92
CA VAL A 244 5.29 8.40 16.68
C VAL A 244 5.80 8.29 18.12
N GLN A 245 7.10 8.08 18.31
CA GLN A 245 7.76 7.99 19.62
C GLN A 245 7.56 9.25 20.46
N LYS A 246 7.64 10.44 19.83
CA LYS A 246 7.34 11.70 20.50
C LYS A 246 5.90 11.73 21.04
N SER A 247 4.96 11.20 20.28
CA SER A 247 3.55 11.15 20.67
C SER A 247 3.24 10.06 21.70
N LEU A 248 4.05 9.01 21.76
CA LEU A 248 4.05 8.00 22.83
C LEU A 248 4.68 8.50 24.14
N GLY A 249 5.45 9.60 24.08
CA GLY A 249 6.18 10.15 25.23
C GLY A 249 7.62 9.64 25.37
N GLU A 250 8.09 8.87 24.40
CA GLU A 250 9.43 8.29 24.29
C GLU A 250 10.42 9.32 23.72
N VAL A 251 10.69 10.34 24.53
CA VAL A 251 11.42 11.54 24.08
C VAL A 251 12.88 11.20 23.71
N ALA A 252 13.52 10.25 24.40
CA ALA A 252 14.90 9.89 24.14
C ALA A 252 15.05 9.13 22.81
N GLU A 253 14.19 8.16 22.58
CA GLU A 253 14.08 7.35 21.38
C GLU A 253 13.73 8.24 20.18
N SER A 254 12.73 9.11 20.36
CA SER A 254 12.34 10.11 19.35
C SER A 254 13.54 10.97 18.90
N LYS A 255 14.34 11.45 19.87
CA LYS A 255 15.53 12.24 19.58
C LYS A 255 16.56 11.44 18.78
N SER A 256 16.83 10.20 19.19
CA SER A 256 17.73 9.30 18.47
C SER A 256 17.27 9.07 17.02
N SER A 257 15.98 8.76 16.82
CA SER A 257 15.39 8.54 15.49
C SER A 257 15.49 9.79 14.60
N LEU A 258 15.30 10.99 15.16
CA LEU A 258 15.42 12.24 14.41
C LEU A 258 16.88 12.63 14.11
N GLU A 259 17.82 12.24 14.96
CA GLU A 259 19.26 12.39 14.70
C GLU A 259 19.70 11.50 13.53
N GLU A 260 19.25 10.24 13.50
CA GLU A 260 19.48 9.33 12.36
C GLU A 260 18.85 9.85 11.06
N ALA A 261 17.64 10.41 11.12
CA ALA A 261 17.04 11.06 9.96
C ALA A 261 17.86 12.25 9.45
N SER A 262 18.52 12.98 10.35
CA SER A 262 19.30 14.17 10.03
C SER A 262 20.65 13.82 9.42
N SER A 263 21.33 12.78 9.93
CA SER A 263 22.60 12.28 9.40
C SER A 263 22.46 11.82 7.94
N LEU A 264 21.31 11.24 7.57
CA LEU A 264 21.01 10.83 6.20
C LEU A 264 20.74 12.00 5.24
N GLY A 265 20.46 13.20 5.75
CA GLY A 265 20.18 14.40 4.97
C GLY A 265 21.41 15.25 4.63
N THR A 266 22.52 15.06 5.34
CA THR A 266 23.75 15.86 5.18
C THR A 266 24.67 15.37 4.05
N ASP A 267 24.49 14.14 3.57
CA ASP A 267 25.34 13.52 2.53
C ASP A 267 25.13 14.10 1.11
N PHE A 268 24.22 15.06 0.92
CA PHE A 268 23.94 15.68 -0.39
C PHE A 268 24.60 17.06 -0.59
N LEU A 269 25.34 17.57 0.40
CA LEU A 269 25.93 18.92 0.38
C LEU A 269 27.47 18.96 0.41
N SER A 270 28.15 17.84 0.15
CA SER A 270 29.62 17.79 0.00
C SER A 270 30.06 17.63 -1.44
#